data_AF-A0A8C9WS67-F1
#
_entry.id   AF-A0A8C9WS67-F1
#
_cell.length_a   1.000
_cell.length_b   1.000
_cell.length_c   1.000
_cell.angle_alpha   90.00
_cell.angle_beta   90.00
_cell.angle_gamma   90.00
#
_symmetry.space_group_name_H-M   'P 1'
#
loop_
_entity.id
_entity.type
_entity.pdbx_description
1 polymer ?
#
loop_
_entity_poly.entity_id
_entity_poly.type
_entity_poly.pdbx_seq_one_letter_code
_entity_poly.pdbx_strand_id
1 'polypeptide(L)'
;MSALPAKPGLRHIVSEWISNNHQLSATAQHERYVSNGIRQEGRSLRNETNCKTTWDESDTSRRLSDRVWDVARWKEALETCAQRVDEEMEALTLSKEQTEQALAATAVPLEVGSECLTLRDGRRGYELATDPVDEQLKKEVELIERVQQVQQQHIDKAFEQLCVLQEARHQLTADLQNKMDALGIDMSCLSLTIKSPQISLKTNPTRIPSGSSTPEEWVQFSQYNVARAQEAMQVSQQMREDMSLTRAQLQNELDIQRRATDFALRKRNHQEEQARDELEWQIRNTEDEMAEMESDIHGLDADLQAKTASLKLAHTRLENRTNRPGMDLCRDEVQHGLVNEVQQLEATITALKQKLSEAQHSLQKMKLHHSRMLQDLSRKQEALSLEQRSMNTRTRLTSPSCSEKTPVLLVPLTNSSGRRNLQLLAQ
;
A
#
# COMPACT_ATOMS: atom_id res chain seq x y z
N MET A 1 -93.65 67.23 71.36
CA MET A 1 -92.45 66.90 72.15
C MET A 1 -91.30 66.76 71.15
N SER A 2 -90.66 67.88 70.80
CA SER A 2 -89.39 68.37 71.36
C SER A 2 -88.19 67.54 70.90
N ALA A 3 -87.50 68.06 69.88
CA ALA A 3 -86.15 67.65 69.53
C ALA A 3 -85.23 67.84 70.74
N LEU A 4 -84.49 66.79 71.11
CA LEU A 4 -83.46 66.88 72.13
C LEU A 4 -82.36 67.85 71.66
N PRO A 5 -81.96 68.82 72.48
CA PRO A 5 -80.91 69.77 72.13
C PRO A 5 -79.54 69.07 72.15
N ALA A 6 -78.74 69.29 71.10
CA ALA A 6 -77.34 68.89 71.07
C ALA A 6 -76.59 69.47 72.28
N LYS A 7 -75.75 68.67 72.94
CA LYS A 7 -74.93 69.12 74.08
C LYS A 7 -74.17 70.41 73.69
N PRO A 8 -74.17 71.46 74.54
CA PRO A 8 -73.35 72.64 74.31
C PRO A 8 -71.87 72.23 74.28
N GLY A 9 -71.15 72.64 73.25
CA GLY A 9 -69.70 72.39 73.14
C GLY A 9 -68.95 72.97 74.33
N LEU A 10 -67.87 72.30 74.75
CA LEU A 10 -66.98 72.76 75.82
C LEU A 10 -66.48 74.19 75.50
N ARG A 11 -66.66 75.14 76.42
CA ARG A 11 -66.16 76.51 76.25
C ARG A 11 -64.77 76.62 76.85
N HIS A 12 -63.77 76.80 76.00
CA HIS A 12 -62.38 77.01 76.40
C HIS A 12 -62.11 78.48 76.71
N ILE A 13 -61.20 78.74 77.65
CA ILE A 13 -60.72 80.09 77.96
C ILE A 13 -59.74 80.54 76.86
N VAL A 14 -59.68 81.86 76.58
CA VAL A 14 -58.85 82.40 75.49
C VAL A 14 -57.38 81.99 75.62
N SER A 15 -56.85 81.87 76.84
CA SER A 15 -55.49 81.37 77.10
C SER A 15 -55.27 79.91 76.66
N GLU A 16 -56.25 79.03 76.88
CA GLU A 16 -56.21 77.63 76.44
C GLU A 16 -56.28 77.53 74.91
N TRP A 17 -57.10 78.37 74.27
CA TRP A 17 -57.18 78.45 72.81
C TRP A 17 -55.85 78.93 72.20
N ILE A 18 -55.21 79.96 72.79
CA ILE A 18 -53.88 80.42 72.38
C ILE A 18 -52.85 79.32 72.56
N SER A 19 -52.82 78.63 73.71
CA SER A 19 -51.88 77.54 73.98
C SER A 19 -52.05 76.37 73.00
N ASN A 20 -53.29 75.96 72.72
CA ASN A 20 -53.59 74.90 71.75
C ASN A 20 -53.15 75.29 70.33
N ASN A 21 -53.40 76.52 69.89
CA ASN A 21 -52.94 77.00 68.59
C ASN A 21 -51.41 77.08 68.50
N HIS A 22 -50.75 77.51 69.56
CA HIS A 22 -49.28 77.49 69.64
C HIS A 22 -48.74 76.06 69.57
N GLN A 23 -49.36 75.12 70.30
CA GLN A 23 -48.98 73.70 70.27
C GLN A 23 -49.21 73.06 68.90
N LEU A 24 -50.37 73.29 68.27
CA LEU A 24 -50.66 72.82 66.91
C LEU A 24 -49.67 73.40 65.89
N SER A 25 -49.32 74.69 66.02
CA SER A 25 -48.32 75.33 65.16
C SER A 25 -46.92 74.73 65.38
N ALA A 26 -46.50 74.53 66.62
CA ALA A 26 -45.21 73.93 66.97
C ALA A 26 -45.10 72.48 66.48
N THR A 27 -46.14 71.66 66.70
CA THR A 27 -46.23 70.29 66.16
C THR A 27 -46.19 70.30 64.64
N ALA A 28 -46.96 71.16 63.97
CA ALA A 28 -46.94 71.27 62.51
C ALA A 28 -45.59 71.75 61.95
N GLN A 29 -44.82 72.55 62.69
CA GLN A 29 -43.45 72.90 62.34
C GLN A 29 -42.49 71.72 62.51
N HIS A 30 -42.58 70.99 63.63
CA HIS A 30 -41.78 69.80 63.89
C HIS A 30 -42.03 68.69 62.86
N GLU A 31 -43.30 68.36 62.58
CA GLU A 31 -43.68 67.38 61.57
C GLU A 31 -43.22 67.78 60.16
N ARG A 32 -43.29 69.07 59.81
CA ARG A 32 -42.75 69.56 58.54
C ARG A 32 -41.23 69.45 58.49
N TYR A 33 -40.53 69.67 59.60
CA TYR A 33 -39.08 69.51 59.68
C TYR A 33 -38.66 68.05 59.51
N VAL A 34 -39.30 67.12 60.23
CA VAL A 34 -39.06 65.67 60.09
C VAL A 34 -39.38 65.18 58.69
N SER A 35 -40.54 65.60 58.14
CA SER A 35 -40.93 65.28 56.76
C SER A 35 -39.94 65.83 55.73
N ASN A 36 -39.39 67.03 55.95
CA ASN A 36 -38.36 67.59 55.07
C ASN A 36 -37.10 66.74 55.10
N GLY A 37 -36.61 66.35 56.29
CA GLY A 37 -35.47 65.45 56.46
C GLY A 37 -35.66 64.13 55.70
N ILE A 38 -36.74 63.40 55.96
CA ILE A 38 -37.07 62.13 55.29
C ILE A 38 -37.16 62.30 53.76
N ARG A 39 -37.75 63.41 53.29
CA ARG A 39 -37.85 63.69 51.85
C ARG A 39 -36.48 63.96 51.21
N GLN A 40 -35.60 64.68 51.89
CA GLN A 40 -34.26 64.96 51.37
C GLN A 40 -33.39 63.70 51.39
N GLU A 41 -33.43 62.92 52.47
CA GLU A 41 -32.77 61.62 52.56
C GLU A 41 -33.29 60.66 51.48
N GLY A 42 -34.62 60.56 51.32
CA GLY A 42 -35.23 59.73 50.28
C GLY A 42 -34.87 60.17 48.86
N ARG A 43 -34.74 61.48 48.60
CA ARG A 43 -34.25 62.00 47.30
C ARG A 43 -32.78 61.68 47.07
N SER A 44 -31.94 61.85 48.10
CA SER A 44 -30.52 61.52 48.06
C SER A 44 -30.33 60.03 47.77
N LEU A 45 -31.02 59.16 48.52
CA LEU A 45 -30.99 57.72 48.34
C LEU A 45 -31.45 57.31 46.92
N ARG A 46 -32.54 57.89 46.41
CA ARG A 46 -33.00 57.62 45.03
C ARG A 46 -31.97 58.02 43.98
N ASN A 47 -31.31 59.17 44.13
CA ASN A 47 -30.29 59.59 43.19
C ASN A 47 -29.06 58.68 43.25
N GLU A 48 -28.58 58.37 44.47
CA GLU A 48 -27.43 57.49 44.69
C GLU A 48 -27.68 56.10 44.13
N THR A 49 -28.82 55.49 44.48
CA THR A 49 -29.21 54.16 43.98
C THR A 49 -29.42 54.15 42.48
N ASN A 50 -30.03 55.18 41.89
CA ASN A 50 -30.19 55.27 40.44
C ASN A 50 -28.83 55.34 39.72
N CYS A 51 -27.93 56.20 40.18
CA CYS A 51 -26.57 56.28 39.63
C CYS A 51 -25.82 54.95 39.77
N LYS A 52 -25.92 54.31 40.93
CA LYS A 52 -25.28 53.02 41.19
C LYS A 52 -25.83 51.91 40.28
N THR A 53 -27.15 51.78 40.18
CA THR A 53 -27.80 50.79 39.31
C THR A 53 -27.41 50.98 37.85
N THR A 54 -27.47 52.21 37.32
CA THR A 54 -27.06 52.49 35.92
C THR A 54 -25.59 52.16 35.69
N TRP A 55 -24.72 52.45 36.66
CA TRP A 55 -23.30 52.14 36.57
C TRP A 55 -23.06 50.62 36.60
N ASP A 56 -23.66 49.89 37.54
CA ASP A 56 -23.54 48.44 37.67
C ASP A 56 -24.08 47.71 36.42
N GLU A 57 -25.22 48.16 35.87
CA GLU A 57 -25.78 47.65 34.60
C GLU A 57 -24.84 47.89 33.42
N SER A 58 -24.20 49.07 33.37
CA SER A 58 -23.26 49.40 32.31
C SER A 58 -21.95 48.59 32.41
N ASP A 59 -21.40 48.43 33.62
CA ASP A 59 -20.18 47.63 33.83
C ASP A 59 -20.41 46.15 33.52
N THR A 60 -21.55 45.58 33.97
CA THR A 60 -21.92 44.19 33.65
C THR A 60 -22.15 43.97 32.16
N SER A 61 -22.83 44.91 31.48
CA SER A 61 -22.99 44.87 30.02
C SER A 61 -21.64 44.91 29.28
N ARG A 62 -20.70 45.72 29.77
CA ARG A 62 -19.33 45.77 29.20
C ARG A 62 -18.61 44.44 29.37
N ARG A 63 -18.62 43.85 30.58
CA ARG A 63 -18.00 42.53 30.83
C ARG A 63 -18.62 41.43 29.99
N LEU A 64 -19.92 41.47 29.77
CA LEU A 64 -20.61 40.52 28.90
C LEU A 64 -20.20 40.70 27.43
N SER A 65 -20.06 41.94 26.96
CA SER A 65 -19.52 42.24 25.63
C SER A 65 -18.08 41.74 25.46
N ASP A 66 -17.21 41.94 26.46
CA ASP A 66 -15.83 41.44 26.45
C ASP A 66 -15.84 39.90 26.37
N ARG A 67 -16.73 39.23 27.12
CA ARG A 67 -16.87 37.77 27.10
C ARG A 67 -17.34 37.24 25.75
N VAL A 68 -18.33 37.89 25.13
CA VAL A 68 -18.81 37.58 23.77
C VAL A 68 -17.65 37.59 22.78
N TRP A 69 -16.77 38.60 22.87
CA TRP A 69 -15.61 38.71 22.01
C TRP A 69 -14.61 37.56 22.23
N ASP A 70 -14.31 37.21 23.48
CA ASP A 70 -13.43 36.10 23.81
C ASP A 70 -13.95 34.75 23.31
N VAL A 71 -15.25 34.48 23.51
CA VAL A 71 -15.89 33.23 23.04
C VAL A 71 -15.89 33.18 21.51
N ALA A 72 -16.18 34.29 20.83
CA ALA A 72 -16.15 34.38 19.37
C ALA A 72 -14.74 34.12 18.80
N ARG A 73 -13.70 34.67 19.42
CA ARG A 73 -12.30 34.42 19.03
C ARG A 73 -11.92 32.96 19.16
N TRP A 74 -12.30 32.30 20.26
CA TRP A 74 -12.03 30.87 20.43
C TRP A 74 -12.83 30.00 19.48
N LYS A 75 -14.09 30.37 19.19
CA LYS A 75 -14.89 29.72 18.14
C LYS A 75 -14.16 29.74 16.79
N GLU A 76 -13.69 30.90 16.35
CA GLU A 76 -12.96 31.06 15.09
C GLU A 76 -11.66 30.24 15.06
N ALA A 77 -10.90 30.24 16.16
CA ALA A 77 -9.68 29.45 16.26
C ALA A 77 -9.93 27.93 16.16
N LEU A 78 -10.99 27.43 16.82
CA LEU A 78 -11.39 26.02 16.75
C LEU A 78 -11.90 25.65 15.36
N GLU A 79 -12.71 26.50 14.74
CA GLU A 79 -13.24 26.33 13.39
C GLU A 79 -12.11 26.26 12.34
N THR A 80 -11.15 27.19 12.42
CA THR A 80 -9.96 27.19 11.57
C THR A 80 -9.10 25.94 11.80
N CYS A 81 -8.91 25.51 13.05
CA CYS A 81 -8.14 24.31 13.35
C CYS A 81 -8.83 23.04 12.83
N ALA A 82 -10.16 22.94 12.96
CA ALA A 82 -10.93 21.80 12.45
C ALA A 82 -10.83 21.70 10.93
N GLN A 83 -10.96 22.81 10.21
CA GLN A 83 -10.81 22.86 8.76
C GLN A 83 -9.41 22.37 8.31
N ARG A 84 -8.35 22.77 9.01
CA ARG A 84 -6.99 22.29 8.73
C ARG A 84 -6.82 20.79 8.98
N VAL A 85 -7.49 20.25 10.01
CA VAL A 85 -7.48 18.80 10.26
C VAL A 85 -8.19 18.06 9.13
N ASP A 86 -9.33 18.56 8.65
CA ASP A 86 -10.04 17.96 7.51
C ASP A 86 -9.15 17.97 6.25
N GLU A 87 -8.47 19.09 5.95
CA GLU A 87 -7.52 19.17 4.83
C GLU A 87 -6.36 18.17 4.95
N GLU A 88 -5.80 17.99 6.15
CA GLU A 88 -4.71 17.03 6.37
C GLU A 88 -5.21 15.58 6.32
N MET A 89 -6.44 15.29 6.78
CA MET A 89 -7.07 13.97 6.64
C MET A 89 -7.25 13.59 5.16
N GLU A 90 -7.72 14.52 4.33
CA GLU A 90 -7.83 14.31 2.88
C GLU A 90 -6.45 14.06 2.25
N ALA A 91 -5.43 14.85 2.64
CA ALA A 91 -4.06 14.69 2.14
C ALA A 91 -3.45 13.33 2.54
N LEU A 92 -3.67 12.86 3.76
CA LEU A 92 -3.19 11.55 4.22
C LEU A 92 -3.93 10.41 3.56
N THR A 93 -5.24 10.55 3.36
CA THR A 93 -6.06 9.58 2.62
C THR A 93 -5.54 9.41 1.20
N LEU A 94 -5.27 10.50 0.49
CA LEU A 94 -4.68 10.45 -0.85
C LEU A 94 -3.30 9.75 -0.87
N SER A 95 -2.44 10.05 0.10
CA SER A 95 -1.12 9.40 0.21
C SER A 95 -1.23 7.89 0.45
N LYS A 96 -2.18 7.47 1.30
CA LYS A 96 -2.51 6.06 1.55
C LYS A 96 -3.01 5.38 0.28
N GLU A 97 -3.99 5.96 -0.42
CA GLU A 97 -4.53 5.41 -1.67
C GLU A 97 -3.46 5.25 -2.75
N GLN A 98 -2.55 6.23 -2.90
CA GLN A 98 -1.42 6.12 -3.82
C GLN A 98 -0.47 4.96 -3.45
N THR A 99 -0.32 4.68 -2.16
CA THR A 99 0.51 3.58 -1.67
C THR A 99 -0.19 2.23 -1.85
N GLU A 100 -1.52 2.16 -1.68
CA GLU A 100 -2.33 0.99 -2.01
C GLU A 100 -2.30 0.66 -3.50
N GLN A 101 -2.37 1.69 -4.36
CA GLN A 101 -2.23 1.52 -5.80
C GLN A 101 -0.83 0.99 -6.17
N ALA A 102 0.22 1.53 -5.55
CA ALA A 102 1.58 1.03 -5.74
C ALA A 102 1.72 -0.43 -5.28
N LEU A 103 1.10 -0.79 -4.15
CA LEU A 103 1.05 -2.16 -3.66
C LEU A 103 0.34 -3.09 -4.64
N ALA A 104 -0.85 -2.72 -5.11
CA ALA A 104 -1.60 -3.50 -6.09
C ALA A 104 -0.81 -3.69 -7.40
N ALA A 105 -0.07 -2.67 -7.84
CA ALA A 105 0.76 -2.73 -9.04
C ALA A 105 1.90 -3.77 -8.96
N THR A 106 2.28 -4.21 -7.76
CA THR A 106 3.31 -5.25 -7.58
C THR A 106 2.80 -6.69 -7.80
N ALA A 107 1.48 -6.91 -7.84
CA ALA A 107 0.90 -8.25 -7.96
C ALA A 107 1.29 -8.93 -9.30
N VAL A 108 1.18 -8.20 -10.41
CA VAL A 108 1.53 -8.73 -11.75
C VAL A 108 3.04 -9.04 -11.86
N PRO A 109 3.97 -8.14 -11.45
CA PRO A 109 5.39 -8.47 -11.34
C PRO A 109 5.70 -9.73 -10.54
N LEU A 110 5.02 -9.94 -9.41
CA LEU A 110 5.25 -11.12 -8.56
C LEU A 110 4.81 -12.41 -9.26
N GLU A 111 3.62 -12.39 -9.88
CA GLU A 111 3.10 -13.52 -10.66
C GLU A 111 4.04 -13.86 -11.83
N VAL A 112 4.46 -12.85 -12.59
CA VAL A 112 5.38 -13.00 -13.72
C VAL A 112 6.72 -13.59 -13.27
N GLY A 113 7.33 -13.07 -12.20
CA GLY A 113 8.59 -13.59 -11.67
C GLY A 113 8.47 -15.06 -11.24
N SER A 114 7.38 -15.42 -10.59
CA SER A 114 7.08 -16.79 -10.14
C SER A 114 6.80 -17.74 -11.30
N GLU A 115 6.06 -17.29 -12.32
CA GLU A 115 5.81 -18.06 -13.53
C GLU A 115 7.12 -18.31 -14.31
N CYS A 116 7.98 -17.29 -14.43
CA CYS A 116 9.29 -17.43 -15.06
C CYS A 116 10.16 -18.48 -14.35
N LEU A 117 10.18 -18.50 -13.01
CA LEU A 117 10.87 -19.55 -12.25
C LEU A 117 10.26 -20.94 -12.52
N THR A 118 8.94 -21.06 -12.50
CA THR A 118 8.23 -22.32 -12.77
C THR A 118 8.49 -22.85 -14.18
N LEU A 119 8.54 -21.95 -15.18
CA LEU A 119 8.89 -22.32 -16.56
C LEU A 119 10.32 -22.88 -16.64
N ARG A 120 11.26 -22.31 -15.89
CA ARG A 120 12.66 -22.74 -15.86
C ARG A 120 12.86 -24.05 -15.11
N ASP A 121 12.08 -24.31 -14.07
CA ASP A 121 12.04 -25.63 -13.40
C ASP A 121 11.59 -26.76 -14.36
N GLY A 122 10.93 -26.43 -15.46
CA GLY A 122 10.56 -27.37 -16.52
C GLY A 122 11.72 -27.85 -17.40
N ARG A 123 12.93 -27.28 -17.27
CA ARG A 123 14.12 -27.69 -18.03
C ARG A 123 14.60 -29.08 -17.62
N ARG A 124 15.32 -29.76 -18.53
CA ARG A 124 15.70 -31.17 -18.38
C ARG A 124 17.18 -31.40 -18.56
N GLY A 125 17.72 -32.39 -17.83
CA GLY A 125 19.12 -32.77 -17.95
C GLY A 125 20.05 -31.62 -17.57
N TYR A 126 21.10 -31.40 -18.38
CA TYR A 126 22.08 -30.35 -18.14
C TYR A 126 21.54 -28.92 -18.38
N GLU A 127 20.36 -28.78 -18.98
CA GLU A 127 19.70 -27.47 -19.14
C GLU A 127 19.10 -26.94 -17.84
N LEU A 128 18.85 -27.81 -16.85
CA LEU A 128 18.42 -27.43 -15.51
C LEU A 128 19.64 -27.05 -14.66
N ALA A 129 20.32 -25.99 -15.06
CA ALA A 129 21.48 -25.44 -14.37
C ALA A 129 21.08 -24.20 -13.57
N THR A 130 21.62 -24.03 -12.37
CA THR A 130 21.53 -22.77 -11.64
C THR A 130 22.41 -21.74 -12.34
N ASP A 131 21.77 -20.77 -12.97
CA ASP A 131 22.46 -19.74 -13.76
C ASP A 131 22.12 -18.32 -13.24
N PRO A 132 22.76 -17.27 -13.78
CA PRO A 132 22.49 -15.90 -13.36
C PRO A 132 21.03 -15.46 -13.53
N VAL A 133 20.23 -16.10 -14.39
CA VAL A 133 18.81 -15.77 -14.54
C VAL A 133 18.04 -16.24 -13.33
N ASP A 134 18.28 -17.47 -12.85
CA ASP A 134 17.61 -17.99 -11.65
C ASP A 134 17.90 -17.12 -10.42
N GLU A 135 19.15 -16.67 -10.28
CA GLU A 135 19.54 -15.76 -9.21
C GLU A 135 18.81 -14.41 -9.29
N GLN A 136 18.72 -13.82 -10.48
CA GLN A 136 18.06 -12.52 -10.65
C GLN A 136 16.53 -12.62 -10.50
N LEU A 137 15.90 -13.69 -10.99
CA LEU A 137 14.47 -13.93 -10.80
C LEU A 137 14.11 -14.14 -9.32
N LYS A 138 14.90 -14.91 -8.57
CA LYS A 138 14.70 -15.08 -7.12
C LYS A 138 14.85 -13.75 -6.38
N LYS A 139 15.90 -12.98 -6.69
CA LYS A 139 16.10 -11.63 -6.13
C LYS A 139 14.94 -10.69 -6.46
N GLU A 140 14.39 -10.77 -7.68
CA GLU A 140 13.22 -9.99 -8.10
C GLU A 140 11.97 -10.35 -7.28
N VAL A 141 11.65 -11.64 -7.14
CA VAL A 141 10.52 -12.12 -6.31
C VAL A 141 10.69 -11.69 -4.85
N GLU A 142 11.84 -11.97 -4.25
CA GLU A 142 12.12 -11.60 -2.86
C GLU A 142 12.05 -10.08 -2.64
N LEU A 143 12.52 -9.28 -3.60
CA LEU A 143 12.41 -7.82 -3.53
C LEU A 143 10.95 -7.38 -3.58
N ILE A 144 10.16 -7.94 -4.50
CA ILE A 144 8.73 -7.60 -4.62
C ILE A 144 7.98 -7.93 -3.33
N GLU A 145 8.22 -9.10 -2.73
CA GLU A 145 7.60 -9.47 -1.45
C GLU A 145 7.99 -8.51 -0.32
N ARG A 146 9.27 -8.10 -0.25
CA ARG A 146 9.71 -7.09 0.73
C ARG A 146 9.03 -5.73 0.49
N VAL A 147 8.93 -5.30 -0.77
CA VAL A 147 8.23 -4.06 -1.14
C VAL A 147 6.77 -4.11 -0.69
N GLN A 148 6.09 -5.24 -0.94
CA GLN A 148 4.70 -5.44 -0.51
C GLN A 148 4.53 -5.31 1.00
N GLN A 149 5.42 -5.94 1.77
CA GLN A 149 5.41 -5.85 3.23
C GLN A 149 5.63 -4.41 3.73
N VAL A 150 6.62 -3.71 3.19
CA VAL A 150 6.92 -2.32 3.58
C VAL A 150 5.74 -1.39 3.24
N GLN A 151 5.19 -1.50 2.04
CA GLN A 151 4.03 -0.70 1.63
C GLN A 151 2.79 -0.99 2.49
N GLN A 152 2.52 -2.26 2.81
CA GLN A 152 1.42 -2.62 3.71
C GLN A 152 1.58 -2.00 5.10
N GLN A 153 2.79 -2.05 5.68
CA GLN A 153 3.07 -1.42 6.97
C GLN A 153 2.83 0.10 6.96
N HIS A 154 3.17 0.79 5.86
CA HIS A 154 2.88 2.21 5.72
C HIS A 154 1.38 2.50 5.60
N ILE A 155 0.63 1.64 4.88
CA ILE A 155 -0.83 1.75 4.75
C ILE A 155 -1.50 1.58 6.12
N ASP A 156 -1.08 0.59 6.91
CA ASP A 156 -1.62 0.32 8.24
C ASP A 156 -1.36 1.50 9.20
N LYS A 157 -0.12 2.02 9.22
CA LYS A 157 0.25 3.20 10.03
C LYS A 157 -0.52 4.46 9.60
N ALA A 158 -0.72 4.67 8.30
CA ALA A 158 -1.51 5.79 7.80
C ALA A 158 -2.97 5.67 8.22
N PHE A 159 -3.53 4.47 8.24
CA PHE A 159 -4.89 4.23 8.74
C PHE A 159 -5.01 4.54 10.24
N GLU A 160 -4.07 4.08 11.07
CA GLU A 160 -4.02 4.42 12.50
C GLU A 160 -3.95 5.94 12.72
N GLN A 161 -3.12 6.63 11.93
CA GLN A 161 -2.98 8.08 12.04
C GLN A 161 -4.25 8.84 11.60
N LEU A 162 -4.99 8.33 10.59
CA LEU A 162 -6.30 8.86 10.23
C LEU A 162 -7.30 8.75 11.40
N CYS A 163 -7.28 7.66 12.17
CA CYS A 163 -8.10 7.54 13.37
C CYS A 163 -7.74 8.58 14.43
N VAL A 164 -6.44 8.85 14.64
CA VAL A 164 -5.98 9.89 15.58
C VAL A 164 -6.45 11.28 15.16
N LEU A 165 -6.32 11.61 13.87
CA LEU A 165 -6.81 12.88 13.31
C LEU A 165 -8.34 12.99 13.46
N GLN A 166 -9.08 11.91 13.21
CA GLN A 166 -10.53 11.90 13.33
C GLN A 166 -11.00 12.12 14.77
N GLU A 167 -10.29 11.57 15.75
CA GLU A 167 -10.56 11.80 17.18
C GLU A 167 -10.22 13.24 17.58
N ALA A 168 -9.10 13.80 17.11
CA ALA A 168 -8.79 15.23 17.29
C ALA A 168 -9.87 16.14 16.67
N ARG A 169 -10.33 15.82 15.46
CA ARG A 169 -11.44 16.54 14.81
C ARG A 169 -12.71 16.49 15.65
N HIS A 170 -13.10 15.32 16.17
CA HIS A 170 -14.30 15.17 16.98
C HIS A 170 -14.26 16.05 18.24
N GLN A 171 -13.11 16.09 18.92
CA GLN A 171 -12.92 16.94 20.11
C GLN A 171 -13.00 18.43 19.79
N LEU A 172 -12.39 18.85 18.68
CA LEU A 172 -12.51 20.23 18.20
C LEU A 172 -13.97 20.60 17.89
N THR A 173 -14.71 19.73 17.21
CA THR A 173 -16.14 19.96 16.90
C THR A 173 -17.00 20.03 18.16
N ALA A 174 -16.75 19.17 19.15
CA ALA A 174 -17.48 19.18 20.41
C ALA A 174 -17.23 20.48 21.18
N ASP A 175 -15.98 20.93 21.26
CA ASP A 175 -15.63 22.21 21.87
C ASP A 175 -16.25 23.39 21.11
N LEU A 176 -16.16 23.38 19.77
CA LEU A 176 -16.76 24.39 18.90
C LEU A 176 -18.26 24.53 19.14
N GLN A 177 -19.00 23.42 19.23
CA GLN A 177 -20.42 23.41 19.53
C GLN A 177 -20.70 24.08 20.89
N ASN A 178 -19.94 23.73 21.92
CA ASN A 178 -20.06 24.37 23.24
C ASN A 178 -19.80 25.89 23.18
N LYS A 179 -18.82 26.33 22.37
CA LYS A 179 -18.53 27.75 22.18
C LYS A 179 -19.66 28.47 21.43
N MET A 180 -20.27 27.83 20.43
CA MET A 180 -21.42 28.38 19.70
C MET A 180 -22.64 28.54 20.61
N ASP A 181 -22.94 27.53 21.42
CA ASP A 181 -24.07 27.58 22.36
C ASP A 181 -23.84 28.65 23.44
N ALA A 182 -22.64 28.72 24.01
CA ALA A 182 -22.26 29.76 24.97
C ALA A 182 -22.37 31.16 24.35
N LEU A 183 -21.86 31.35 23.13
CA LEU A 183 -21.95 32.62 22.42
C LEU A 183 -23.41 33.04 22.17
N GLY A 184 -24.28 32.10 21.82
CA GLY A 184 -25.71 32.34 21.63
C GLY A 184 -26.40 32.79 22.91
N ILE A 185 -26.08 32.16 24.04
CA ILE A 185 -26.57 32.55 25.37
C ILE A 185 -26.09 33.95 25.72
N ASP A 186 -24.78 34.22 25.61
CA ASP A 186 -24.17 35.49 26.00
C ASP A 186 -24.70 36.65 25.14
N MET A 187 -24.86 36.44 23.82
CA MET A 187 -25.49 37.41 22.91
C MET A 187 -26.95 37.66 23.26
N SER A 188 -27.71 36.60 23.58
CA SER A 188 -29.10 36.74 24.02
C SER A 188 -29.17 37.57 25.32
N CYS A 189 -28.29 37.31 26.29
CA CYS A 189 -28.21 38.06 27.52
C CYS A 189 -27.86 39.54 27.27
N LEU A 190 -26.92 39.81 26.37
CA LEU A 190 -26.50 41.18 26.02
C LEU A 190 -27.63 41.97 25.34
N SER A 191 -28.52 41.29 24.63
CA SER A 191 -29.69 41.90 23.96
C SER A 191 -30.86 42.25 24.90
N LEU A 192 -30.86 41.72 26.14
CA LEU A 192 -31.95 41.95 27.08
C LEU A 192 -31.92 43.39 27.61
N THR A 193 -33.10 43.97 27.74
CA THR A 193 -33.30 45.29 28.34
C THR A 193 -34.35 45.20 29.44
N ILE A 194 -34.47 46.23 30.28
CA ILE A 194 -35.50 46.31 31.34
C ILE A 194 -36.93 46.25 30.76
N LYS A 195 -37.10 46.56 29.47
CA LYS A 195 -38.40 46.51 28.77
C LYS A 195 -38.67 45.14 28.11
N SER A 196 -37.72 44.21 28.16
CA SER A 196 -37.87 42.91 27.51
C SER A 196 -38.91 42.05 28.24
N PRO A 197 -39.85 41.40 27.52
CA PRO A 197 -40.98 40.68 28.14
C PRO A 197 -40.59 39.40 28.90
N GLN A 198 -39.37 38.89 28.70
CA GLN A 198 -38.89 37.61 29.23
C GLN A 198 -38.16 37.75 30.58
N ILE A 199 -37.97 38.97 31.10
CA ILE A 199 -37.30 39.19 32.38
C ILE A 199 -38.24 38.84 33.55
N SER A 200 -37.71 38.20 34.58
CA SER A 200 -38.47 37.79 35.79
C SER A 200 -37.52 37.48 36.93
N LEU A 201 -38.02 37.58 38.17
CA LEU A 201 -37.28 37.17 39.36
C LEU A 201 -37.08 35.64 39.35
N LYS A 202 -35.85 35.20 39.57
CA LYS A 202 -35.49 33.78 39.55
C LYS A 202 -35.29 33.24 40.96
N THR A 203 -35.68 31.99 41.19
CA THR A 203 -35.41 31.28 42.44
C THR A 203 -33.91 30.98 42.54
N ASN A 204 -33.27 31.38 43.64
CA ASN A 204 -31.85 31.20 43.91
C ASN A 204 -30.93 31.60 42.72
N PRO A 205 -30.87 32.91 42.37
CA PRO A 205 -30.15 33.40 41.20
C PRO A 205 -28.62 33.38 41.36
N THR A 206 -28.11 33.35 42.59
CA THR A 206 -26.67 33.35 42.91
C THR A 206 -26.09 31.94 43.05
N ARG A 207 -26.83 30.91 42.62
CA ARG A 207 -26.35 29.53 42.67
C ARG A 207 -25.22 29.31 41.66
N ILE A 208 -24.24 28.50 42.05
CA ILE A 208 -23.17 28.03 41.17
C ILE A 208 -23.46 26.56 40.84
N PRO A 209 -23.71 26.21 39.57
CA PRO A 209 -23.91 24.82 39.18
C PRO A 209 -22.68 23.96 39.53
N SER A 210 -22.92 22.74 40.02
CA SER A 210 -21.85 21.76 40.23
C SER A 210 -21.13 21.44 38.91
N GLY A 211 -19.79 21.44 38.93
CA GLY A 211 -18.97 21.22 37.74
C GLY A 211 -18.70 22.47 36.90
N SER A 212 -18.94 23.67 37.43
CA SER A 212 -18.57 24.93 36.79
C SER A 212 -17.04 25.06 36.71
N SER A 213 -16.52 25.45 35.54
CA SER A 213 -15.10 25.71 35.31
C SER A 213 -14.74 27.18 35.53
N THR A 214 -13.46 27.41 35.79
CA THR A 214 -12.85 28.75 35.81
C THR A 214 -12.55 29.25 34.40
N PRO A 215 -12.43 30.57 34.19
CA PRO A 215 -12.00 31.13 32.90
C PRO A 215 -10.66 30.56 32.43
N GLU A 216 -9.73 30.32 33.35
CA GLU A 216 -8.41 29.74 33.07
C GLU A 216 -8.55 28.31 32.55
N GLU A 217 -9.33 27.46 33.21
CA GLU A 217 -9.61 26.08 32.77
C GLU A 217 -10.32 26.07 31.40
N TRP A 218 -11.23 27.00 31.15
CA TRP A 218 -11.93 27.14 29.87
C TRP A 218 -10.97 27.48 28.72
N VAL A 219 -10.02 28.40 28.95
CA VAL A 219 -8.99 28.74 27.95
C VAL A 219 -8.08 27.53 27.71
N GLN A 220 -7.61 26.90 28.79
CA GLN A 220 -6.71 25.74 28.72
C GLN A 220 -7.34 24.57 27.96
N PHE A 221 -8.65 24.32 28.13
CA PHE A 221 -9.35 23.26 27.42
C PHE A 221 -9.29 23.45 25.89
N SER A 222 -9.61 24.66 25.40
CA SER A 222 -9.55 24.94 23.96
C SER A 222 -8.12 24.97 23.43
N GLN A 223 -7.16 25.50 24.22
CA GLN A 223 -5.73 25.44 23.88
C GLN A 223 -5.23 24.02 23.74
N TYR A 224 -5.60 23.14 24.67
CA TYR A 224 -5.23 21.72 24.64
C TYR A 224 -5.76 21.02 23.39
N ASN A 225 -7.04 21.21 23.05
CA ASN A 225 -7.63 20.60 21.86
C ASN A 225 -6.93 21.05 20.57
N VAL A 226 -6.62 22.35 20.46
CA VAL A 226 -5.88 22.91 19.31
C VAL A 226 -4.46 22.36 19.24
N ALA A 227 -3.73 22.34 20.36
CA ALA A 227 -2.36 21.83 20.41
C ALA A 227 -2.30 20.35 20.00
N ARG A 228 -3.20 19.52 20.55
CA ARG A 228 -3.27 18.09 20.22
C ARG A 228 -3.56 17.85 18.74
N ALA A 229 -4.45 18.64 18.15
CA ALA A 229 -4.75 18.56 16.72
C ALA A 229 -3.54 18.98 15.86
N GLN A 230 -2.80 20.01 16.27
CA GLN A 230 -1.59 20.45 15.60
C GLN A 230 -0.48 19.39 15.63
N GLU A 231 -0.27 18.74 16.78
CA GLU A 231 0.68 17.63 16.92
C GLU A 231 0.29 16.46 16.00
N ALA A 232 -0.98 16.07 15.97
CA ALA A 232 -1.46 15.01 15.10
C ALA A 232 -1.27 15.34 13.60
N MET A 233 -1.52 16.59 13.20
CA MET A 233 -1.27 17.04 11.82
C MET A 233 0.22 17.01 11.48
N GLN A 234 1.11 17.41 12.41
CA GLN A 234 2.55 17.38 12.18
C GLN A 234 3.08 15.97 11.97
N VAL A 235 2.62 15.01 12.78
CA VAL A 235 2.95 13.58 12.61
C VAL A 235 2.45 13.06 11.26
N SER A 236 1.23 13.44 10.87
CA SER A 236 0.67 13.08 9.56
C SER A 236 1.50 13.63 8.40
N GLN A 237 1.90 14.90 8.46
CA GLN A 237 2.73 15.52 7.43
C GLN A 237 4.06 14.79 7.25
N GLN A 238 4.78 14.50 8.34
CA GLN A 238 6.04 13.74 8.31
C GLN A 238 5.82 12.34 7.71
N MET A 239 4.75 11.66 8.11
CA MET A 239 4.40 10.35 7.57
C MET A 239 4.15 10.39 6.06
N ARG A 240 3.46 11.42 5.55
CA ARG A 240 3.24 11.58 4.09
C ARG A 240 4.54 11.79 3.33
N GLU A 241 5.46 12.59 3.88
CA GLU A 241 6.79 12.81 3.30
C GLU A 241 7.58 11.49 3.23
N ASP A 242 7.62 10.73 4.33
CA ASP A 242 8.29 9.43 4.42
C ASP A 242 7.67 8.40 3.46
N MET A 243 6.34 8.35 3.37
CA MET A 243 5.62 7.46 2.45
C MET A 243 5.96 7.77 0.99
N SER A 244 5.98 9.05 0.63
CA SER A 244 6.32 9.50 -0.73
C SER A 244 7.77 9.13 -1.09
N LEU A 245 8.72 9.39 -0.18
CA LEU A 245 10.12 9.05 -0.36
C LEU A 245 10.33 7.55 -0.49
N THR A 246 9.75 6.77 0.42
CA THR A 246 9.86 5.31 0.45
C THR A 246 9.28 4.72 -0.84
N ARG A 247 8.11 5.18 -1.28
CA ARG A 247 7.49 4.73 -2.53
C ARG A 247 8.41 4.99 -3.74
N ALA A 248 9.02 6.16 -3.82
CA ALA A 248 9.96 6.49 -4.90
C ALA A 248 11.23 5.62 -4.84
N GLN A 249 11.78 5.36 -3.66
CA GLN A 249 12.93 4.48 -3.47
C GLN A 249 12.62 3.05 -3.90
N LEU A 250 11.53 2.47 -3.41
CA LEU A 250 11.12 1.11 -3.73
C LEU A 250 10.82 0.95 -5.24
N GLN A 251 10.19 1.95 -5.86
CA GLN A 251 9.97 1.93 -7.31
C GLN A 251 11.29 1.88 -8.09
N ASN A 252 12.28 2.68 -7.67
CA ASN A 252 13.61 2.67 -8.31
C ASN A 252 14.32 1.32 -8.11
N GLU A 253 14.23 0.72 -6.92
CA GLU A 253 14.81 -0.60 -6.66
C GLU A 253 14.18 -1.68 -7.55
N LEU A 254 12.85 -1.67 -7.67
CA LEU A 254 12.11 -2.58 -8.57
C LEU A 254 12.55 -2.40 -10.03
N ASP A 255 12.69 -1.16 -10.50
CA ASP A 255 13.11 -0.87 -11.87
C ASP A 255 14.55 -1.32 -12.15
N ILE A 256 15.46 -1.14 -11.19
CA ILE A 256 16.85 -1.60 -11.28
C ILE A 256 16.88 -3.13 -11.35
N GLN A 257 16.17 -3.81 -10.44
CA GLN A 257 16.15 -5.27 -10.39
C GLN A 257 15.52 -5.87 -11.64
N ARG A 258 14.41 -5.31 -12.12
CA ARG A 258 13.76 -5.70 -13.38
C ARG A 258 14.72 -5.63 -14.57
N ARG A 259 15.49 -4.53 -14.69
CA ARG A 259 16.49 -4.38 -15.77
C ARG A 259 17.62 -5.39 -15.66
N ALA A 260 18.05 -5.72 -14.43
CA ALA A 260 19.07 -6.74 -14.20
C ALA A 260 18.58 -8.13 -14.63
N THR A 261 17.34 -8.49 -14.29
CA THR A 261 16.72 -9.75 -14.74
C THR A 261 16.58 -9.78 -16.27
N ASP A 262 16.04 -8.73 -16.89
CA ASP A 262 15.86 -8.65 -18.34
C ASP A 262 17.20 -8.78 -19.09
N PHE A 263 18.26 -8.18 -18.57
CA PHE A 263 19.60 -8.33 -19.13
C PHE A 263 20.13 -9.76 -19.00
N ALA A 264 19.97 -10.38 -17.82
CA ALA A 264 20.40 -11.74 -17.58
C ALA A 264 19.69 -12.72 -18.53
N LEU A 265 18.37 -12.57 -18.71
CA LEU A 265 17.56 -13.37 -19.62
C LEU A 265 18.04 -13.25 -21.08
N ARG A 266 18.21 -12.03 -21.58
CA ARG A 266 18.69 -11.81 -22.96
C ARG A 266 20.08 -12.42 -23.18
N LYS A 267 20.98 -12.26 -22.21
CA LYS A 267 22.32 -12.83 -22.27
C LYS A 267 22.27 -14.36 -22.28
N ARG A 268 21.46 -14.97 -21.41
CA ARG A 268 21.33 -16.42 -21.33
C ARG A 268 20.67 -17.01 -22.58
N ASN A 269 19.64 -16.37 -23.12
CA ASN A 269 19.00 -16.78 -24.36
C ASN A 269 20.00 -16.80 -25.52
N HIS A 270 20.81 -15.74 -25.66
CA HIS A 270 21.84 -15.70 -26.69
C HIS A 270 22.89 -16.82 -26.54
N GLN A 271 23.33 -17.09 -25.31
CA GLN A 271 24.26 -18.20 -25.04
C GLN A 271 23.67 -19.57 -25.40
N GLU A 272 22.37 -19.76 -25.15
CA GLU A 272 21.68 -21.01 -25.48
C GLU A 272 21.47 -21.16 -27.00
N GLU A 273 21.18 -20.07 -27.70
CA GLU A 273 21.13 -20.05 -29.18
C GLU A 273 22.48 -20.43 -29.78
N GLN A 274 23.58 -19.86 -29.26
CA GLN A 274 24.94 -20.22 -29.70
C GLN A 274 25.27 -21.69 -29.44
N ALA A 275 24.90 -22.22 -28.27
CA ALA A 275 25.14 -23.62 -27.93
C ALA A 275 24.32 -24.58 -28.82
N ARG A 276 23.08 -24.21 -29.17
CA ARG A 276 22.26 -24.94 -30.14
C ARG A 276 22.92 -24.94 -31.52
N ASP A 277 23.31 -23.78 -32.02
CA ASP A 277 23.85 -23.63 -33.38
C ASP A 277 25.17 -24.38 -33.55
N GLU A 278 26.04 -24.32 -32.54
CA GLU A 278 27.28 -25.11 -32.50
C GLU A 278 26.97 -26.61 -32.51
N LEU A 279 25.99 -27.07 -31.71
CA LEU A 279 25.63 -28.49 -31.67
C LEU A 279 25.02 -28.98 -33.00
N GLU A 280 24.19 -28.17 -33.65
CA GLU A 280 23.69 -28.46 -35.00
C GLU A 280 24.82 -28.59 -36.03
N TRP A 281 25.83 -27.72 -35.93
CA TRP A 281 27.00 -27.79 -36.79
C TRP A 281 27.83 -29.07 -36.55
N GLN A 282 28.08 -29.43 -35.29
CA GLN A 282 28.80 -30.65 -34.93
C GLN A 282 28.06 -31.92 -35.38
N ILE A 283 26.72 -31.93 -35.29
CA ILE A 283 25.89 -33.03 -35.78
C ILE A 283 26.08 -33.21 -37.28
N ARG A 284 25.97 -32.14 -38.08
CA ARG A 284 26.15 -32.21 -39.54
C ARG A 284 27.53 -32.73 -39.93
N ASN A 285 28.59 -32.20 -39.32
CA ASN A 285 29.94 -32.68 -39.60
C ASN A 285 30.13 -34.16 -39.22
N THR A 286 29.50 -34.61 -38.13
CA THR A 286 29.56 -36.02 -37.72
C THR A 286 28.77 -36.90 -38.68
N GLU A 287 27.65 -36.42 -39.23
CA GLU A 287 26.89 -37.12 -40.28
C GLU A 287 27.71 -37.28 -41.57
N ASP A 288 28.42 -36.22 -41.98
CA ASP A 288 29.31 -36.25 -43.15
C ASP A 288 30.48 -37.25 -42.93
N GLU A 289 31.16 -37.19 -41.78
CA GLU A 289 32.23 -38.13 -41.42
C GLU A 289 31.73 -39.58 -41.31
N MET A 290 30.50 -39.78 -40.81
CA MET A 290 29.87 -41.10 -40.79
C MET A 290 29.62 -41.63 -42.20
N ALA A 291 29.19 -40.79 -43.14
CA ALA A 291 28.98 -41.19 -44.54
C ALA A 291 30.30 -41.56 -45.23
N GLU A 292 31.37 -40.79 -45.00
CA GLU A 292 32.72 -41.10 -45.49
C GLU A 292 33.24 -42.43 -44.90
N MET A 293 33.09 -42.62 -43.58
CA MET A 293 33.46 -43.89 -42.92
C MET A 293 32.66 -45.09 -43.43
N GLU A 294 31.38 -44.90 -43.76
CA GLU A 294 30.57 -45.94 -44.39
C GLU A 294 31.08 -46.27 -45.80
N SER A 295 31.46 -45.25 -46.60
CA SER A 295 32.09 -45.44 -47.91
C SER A 295 33.41 -46.22 -47.80
N ASP A 296 34.28 -45.86 -46.85
CA ASP A 296 35.54 -46.54 -46.58
C ASP A 296 35.34 -48.00 -46.17
N ILE A 297 34.33 -48.30 -45.34
CA ILE A 297 33.98 -49.68 -44.96
C ILE A 297 33.57 -50.50 -46.19
N HIS A 298 32.76 -49.93 -47.10
CA HIS A 298 32.39 -50.62 -48.34
C HIS A 298 33.60 -50.83 -49.25
N GLY A 299 34.49 -49.85 -49.36
CA GLY A 299 35.75 -49.96 -50.11
C GLY A 299 36.67 -51.06 -49.55
N LEU A 300 36.87 -51.08 -48.24
CA LEU A 300 37.67 -52.10 -47.55
C LEU A 300 37.10 -53.51 -47.71
N ASP A 301 35.77 -53.68 -47.65
CA ASP A 301 35.13 -54.97 -47.88
C ASP A 301 35.28 -55.43 -49.34
N ALA A 302 35.11 -54.53 -50.31
CA ALA A 302 35.34 -54.82 -51.72
C ALA A 302 36.79 -55.25 -51.99
N ASP A 303 37.77 -54.54 -51.42
CA ASP A 303 39.19 -54.89 -51.51
C ASP A 303 39.49 -56.24 -50.84
N LEU A 304 38.88 -56.51 -49.68
CA LEU A 304 38.99 -57.80 -49.00
C LEU A 304 38.49 -58.94 -49.90
N GLN A 305 37.33 -58.79 -50.54
CA GLN A 305 36.78 -59.78 -51.48
C GLN A 305 37.70 -59.98 -52.68
N ALA A 306 38.19 -58.90 -53.28
CA ALA A 306 39.10 -58.94 -54.41
C ALA A 306 40.40 -59.69 -54.06
N LYS A 307 41.04 -59.37 -52.93
CA LYS A 307 42.26 -60.05 -52.46
C LYS A 307 42.00 -61.50 -52.07
N THR A 308 40.82 -61.81 -51.51
CA THR A 308 40.40 -63.20 -51.24
C THR A 308 40.23 -64.00 -52.53
N ALA A 309 39.72 -63.39 -53.61
CA ALA A 309 39.64 -64.02 -54.92
C ALA A 309 41.03 -64.28 -55.52
N SER A 310 41.96 -63.33 -55.42
CA SER A 310 43.37 -63.52 -55.80
C SER A 310 44.03 -64.65 -54.99
N LEU A 311 43.77 -64.71 -53.69
CA LEU A 311 44.27 -65.78 -52.83
C LEU A 311 43.73 -67.15 -53.29
N LYS A 312 42.41 -67.28 -53.52
CA LYS A 312 41.80 -68.51 -54.05
C LYS A 312 42.46 -68.96 -55.36
N LEU A 313 42.78 -68.03 -56.26
CA LEU A 313 43.48 -68.33 -57.51
C LEU A 313 44.89 -68.89 -57.24
N ALA A 314 45.67 -68.25 -56.36
CA ALA A 314 47.00 -68.70 -55.99
C ALA A 314 46.98 -70.09 -55.31
N HIS A 315 46.04 -70.34 -54.39
CA HIS A 315 45.81 -71.66 -53.80
C HIS A 315 45.48 -72.72 -54.85
N THR A 316 44.56 -72.42 -55.76
CA THR A 316 44.16 -73.35 -56.82
C THR A 316 45.33 -73.67 -57.75
N ARG A 317 46.16 -72.67 -58.09
CA ARG A 317 47.39 -72.84 -58.89
C ARG A 317 48.40 -73.73 -58.16
N LEU A 318 48.62 -73.52 -56.86
CA LEU A 318 49.51 -74.35 -56.05
C LEU A 318 49.02 -75.79 -55.95
N GLU A 319 47.73 -75.99 -55.70
CA GLU A 319 47.11 -77.32 -55.61
C GLU A 319 47.20 -78.07 -56.93
N ASN A 320 46.86 -77.44 -58.05
CA ASN A 320 46.95 -78.09 -59.36
C ASN A 320 48.38 -78.54 -59.70
N ARG A 321 49.40 -77.81 -59.21
CA ARG A 321 50.82 -78.14 -59.42
C ARG A 321 51.31 -79.33 -58.60
N THR A 322 50.56 -79.81 -57.61
CA THR A 322 50.88 -81.04 -56.86
C THR A 322 50.60 -82.31 -57.67
N ASN A 323 49.75 -82.23 -58.70
CA ASN A 323 49.40 -83.33 -59.58
C ASN A 323 50.45 -83.62 -60.67
N ARG A 324 51.59 -82.93 -60.66
CA ARG A 324 52.67 -83.14 -61.65
C ARG A 324 53.34 -84.50 -61.43
N PRO A 325 53.51 -85.34 -62.46
CA PRO A 325 54.04 -86.69 -62.28
C PRO A 325 55.58 -86.74 -62.18
N GLY A 326 56.10 -87.67 -61.38
CA GLY A 326 57.51 -88.05 -61.37
C GLY A 326 58.49 -86.92 -61.01
N MET A 327 59.55 -86.76 -61.82
CA MET A 327 60.61 -85.76 -61.60
C MET A 327 60.14 -84.31 -61.86
N ASP A 328 59.01 -84.12 -62.56
CA ASP A 328 58.43 -82.80 -62.84
C ASP A 328 57.68 -82.22 -61.62
N LEU A 329 57.55 -82.98 -60.52
CA LEU A 329 57.15 -82.49 -59.20
C LEU A 329 58.29 -81.69 -58.54
N CYS A 330 58.85 -80.75 -59.28
CA CYS A 330 59.96 -79.91 -58.85
C CYS A 330 59.45 -78.62 -58.18
N ARG A 331 60.23 -78.14 -57.20
CA ARG A 331 60.04 -76.81 -56.59
C ARG A 331 60.84 -75.79 -57.41
N ASP A 332 60.26 -75.42 -58.54
CA ASP A 332 60.82 -74.42 -59.45
C ASP A 332 60.53 -72.99 -58.97
N GLU A 333 61.09 -72.00 -59.68
CA GLU A 333 60.90 -70.57 -59.40
C GLU A 333 59.42 -70.17 -59.34
N VAL A 334 58.57 -70.78 -60.19
CA VAL A 334 57.12 -70.52 -60.18
C VAL A 334 56.47 -71.04 -58.90
N GLN A 335 56.89 -72.22 -58.41
CA GLN A 335 56.42 -72.73 -57.12
C GLN A 335 56.80 -71.80 -55.97
N HIS A 336 58.05 -71.31 -55.94
CA HIS A 336 58.51 -70.36 -54.93
C HIS A 336 57.78 -69.02 -55.01
N GLY A 337 57.55 -68.50 -56.22
CA GLY A 337 56.78 -67.28 -56.46
C GLY A 337 55.33 -67.36 -55.97
N LEU A 338 54.63 -68.45 -56.26
CA LEU A 338 53.24 -68.68 -55.80
C LEU A 338 53.15 -68.82 -54.28
N VAL A 339 54.13 -69.46 -53.63
CA VAL A 339 54.17 -69.55 -52.15
C VAL A 339 54.35 -68.15 -51.53
N ASN A 340 55.24 -67.34 -52.08
CA ASN A 340 55.44 -65.96 -51.63
C ASN A 340 54.18 -65.10 -51.86
N GLU A 341 53.52 -65.25 -53.02
CA GLU A 341 52.26 -64.57 -53.34
C GLU A 341 51.17 -64.91 -52.32
N VAL A 342 51.00 -66.18 -51.95
CA VAL A 342 50.06 -66.61 -50.90
C VAL A 342 50.39 -65.95 -49.56
N GLN A 343 51.65 -66.00 -49.11
CA GLN A 343 52.06 -65.39 -47.84
C GLN A 343 51.79 -63.88 -47.80
N GLN A 344 52.06 -63.17 -48.90
CA GLN A 344 51.79 -61.74 -49.01
C GLN A 344 50.29 -61.43 -49.03
N LEU A 345 49.49 -62.22 -49.75
CA LEU A 345 48.04 -62.06 -49.81
C LEU A 345 47.39 -62.36 -48.46
N GLU A 346 47.83 -63.39 -47.72
CA GLU A 346 47.36 -63.69 -46.37
C GLU A 346 47.68 -62.56 -45.38
N ALA A 347 48.89 -62.00 -45.45
CA ALA A 347 49.28 -60.85 -44.64
C ALA A 347 48.42 -59.61 -44.98
N THR A 348 48.21 -59.33 -46.27
CA THR A 348 47.39 -58.21 -46.75
C THR A 348 45.94 -58.36 -46.32
N ILE A 349 45.35 -59.56 -46.47
CA ILE A 349 43.98 -59.85 -46.03
C ILE A 349 43.85 -59.68 -44.52
N THR A 350 44.84 -60.11 -43.73
CA THR A 350 44.83 -59.92 -42.28
C THR A 350 44.84 -58.43 -41.92
N ALA A 351 45.69 -57.64 -42.56
CA ALA A 351 45.73 -56.19 -42.37
C ALA A 351 44.40 -55.51 -42.77
N LEU A 352 43.81 -55.90 -43.90
CA LEU A 352 42.50 -55.38 -44.34
C LEU A 352 41.38 -55.75 -43.35
N LYS A 353 41.34 -56.98 -42.83
CA LYS A 353 40.38 -57.38 -41.79
C LYS A 353 40.52 -56.55 -40.52
N GLN A 354 41.75 -56.31 -40.08
CA GLN A 354 42.01 -55.46 -38.91
C GLN A 354 41.48 -54.04 -39.16
N LYS A 355 41.85 -53.43 -40.30
CA LYS A 355 41.41 -52.07 -40.61
C LYS A 355 39.90 -51.94 -40.76
N LEU A 356 39.25 -52.94 -41.36
CA LEU A 356 37.80 -53.01 -41.45
C LEU A 356 37.15 -53.06 -40.07
N SER A 357 37.70 -53.87 -39.14
CA SER A 357 37.19 -53.93 -37.76
C SER A 357 37.37 -52.62 -37.00
N GLU A 358 38.50 -51.92 -37.19
CA GLU A 358 38.75 -50.60 -36.61
C GLU A 358 37.76 -49.55 -37.14
N ALA A 359 37.52 -49.53 -38.45
CA ALA A 359 36.57 -48.63 -39.11
C ALA A 359 35.13 -48.88 -38.63
N GLN A 360 34.70 -50.13 -38.58
CA GLN A 360 33.38 -50.52 -38.06
C GLN A 360 33.19 -50.10 -36.59
N HIS A 361 34.20 -50.29 -35.75
CA HIS A 361 34.15 -49.86 -34.35
C HIS A 361 34.08 -48.34 -34.21
N SER A 362 34.87 -47.61 -35.02
CA SER A 362 34.84 -46.14 -35.06
C SER A 362 33.46 -45.64 -35.47
N LEU A 363 32.87 -46.19 -36.54
CA LEU A 363 31.52 -45.85 -36.99
C LEU A 363 30.47 -46.11 -35.91
N GLN A 364 30.54 -47.24 -35.21
CA GLN A 364 29.61 -47.54 -34.12
C GLN A 364 29.73 -46.51 -32.98
N LYS A 365 30.94 -46.08 -32.65
CA LYS A 365 31.18 -45.05 -31.63
C LYS A 365 30.63 -43.70 -32.07
N MET A 366 30.80 -43.32 -33.34
CA MET A 366 30.23 -42.09 -33.91
C MET A 366 28.70 -42.13 -33.89
N LYS A 367 28.07 -43.24 -34.31
CA LYS A 367 26.61 -43.43 -34.24
C LYS A 367 26.06 -43.26 -32.83
N LEU A 368 26.74 -43.82 -31.82
CA LEU A 368 26.34 -43.65 -30.42
C LEU A 368 26.48 -42.19 -29.96
N HIS A 369 27.55 -41.51 -30.36
CA HIS A 369 27.76 -40.10 -30.00
C HIS A 369 26.75 -39.18 -30.70
N HIS A 370 26.50 -39.40 -31.99
CA HIS A 370 25.47 -38.71 -32.77
C HIS A 370 24.09 -38.80 -32.12
N SER A 371 23.68 -40.00 -31.69
CA SER A 371 22.41 -40.18 -30.97
C SER A 371 22.35 -39.37 -29.67
N ARG A 372 23.46 -39.24 -28.94
CA ARG A 372 23.54 -38.40 -27.74
C ARG A 372 23.44 -36.91 -28.09
N MET A 373 24.11 -36.47 -29.15
CA MET A 373 24.05 -35.08 -29.61
C MET A 373 22.64 -34.70 -30.07
N LEU A 374 21.93 -35.58 -30.79
CA LEU A 374 20.53 -35.36 -31.16
C LEU A 374 19.60 -35.22 -29.93
N GLN A 375 19.82 -36.05 -28.91
CA GLN A 375 19.07 -35.93 -27.66
C GLN A 375 19.36 -34.60 -26.95
N ASP A 376 20.62 -34.17 -26.93
CA ASP A 376 21.02 -32.91 -26.32
C ASP A 376 20.44 -31.71 -27.10
N LEU A 377 20.46 -31.76 -28.43
CA LEU A 377 19.84 -30.75 -29.30
C LEU A 377 18.35 -30.59 -29.00
N SER A 378 17.62 -31.70 -28.85
CA SER A 378 16.21 -31.68 -28.47
C SER A 378 15.99 -31.00 -27.11
N ARG A 379 16.86 -31.23 -26.11
CA ARG A 379 16.77 -30.56 -24.81
C ARG A 379 17.07 -29.06 -24.90
N LYS A 380 18.05 -28.65 -25.71
CA LYS A 380 18.36 -27.24 -25.97
C LYS A 380 17.21 -26.51 -26.62
N GLN A 381 16.56 -27.13 -27.60
CA GLN A 381 15.37 -26.60 -28.25
C GLN A 381 14.20 -26.45 -27.26
N GLU A 382 13.98 -27.45 -26.39
CA GLU A 382 13.00 -27.35 -25.29
C GLU A 382 13.34 -26.19 -24.34
N ALA A 383 14.60 -26.05 -23.92
CA ALA A 383 15.05 -24.99 -23.02
C ALA A 383 14.89 -23.58 -23.63
N LEU A 384 15.24 -23.40 -24.91
CA LEU A 384 15.01 -22.17 -25.66
C LEU A 384 13.52 -21.83 -25.76
N SER A 385 12.66 -22.83 -25.98
CA SER A 385 11.22 -22.62 -26.04
C SER A 385 10.66 -22.11 -24.70
N LEU A 386 11.18 -22.62 -23.58
CA LEU A 386 10.82 -22.18 -22.23
C LEU A 386 11.34 -20.75 -21.97
N GLU A 387 12.55 -20.44 -22.43
CA GLU A 387 13.12 -19.09 -22.30
C GLU A 387 12.33 -18.05 -23.12
N GLN A 388 11.93 -18.40 -24.34
CA GLN A 388 11.07 -17.55 -25.16
C GLN A 388 9.70 -17.33 -24.50
N ARG A 389 9.12 -18.37 -23.88
CA ARG A 389 7.89 -18.23 -23.08
C ARG A 389 8.09 -17.31 -21.89
N SER A 390 9.21 -17.45 -21.15
CA SER A 390 9.56 -16.56 -20.04
C SER A 390 9.65 -15.09 -20.50
N MET A 391 10.35 -14.84 -21.60
CA MET A 391 10.46 -13.51 -22.21
C MET A 391 9.09 -12.96 -22.66
N ASN A 392 8.24 -13.80 -23.24
CA ASN A 392 6.88 -13.43 -23.63
C ASN A 392 6.02 -13.10 -22.40
N THR A 393 6.08 -13.92 -21.34
CA THR A 393 5.39 -13.68 -20.07
C THR A 393 5.80 -12.34 -19.46
N ARG A 394 7.07 -11.95 -19.57
CA ARG A 394 7.57 -10.65 -19.11
C ARG A 394 7.11 -9.45 -19.92
N THR A 395 6.59 -9.64 -21.14
CA THR A 395 5.96 -8.53 -21.89
C THR A 395 4.72 -7.99 -21.18
N ARG A 396 4.09 -8.78 -20.29
CA ARG A 396 3.00 -8.35 -19.41
C ARG A 396 3.41 -7.19 -18.49
N LEU A 397 4.70 -7.07 -18.17
CA LEU A 397 5.26 -5.97 -17.36
C LEU A 397 5.43 -4.66 -18.13
N THR A 398 5.40 -4.72 -19.47
CA THR A 398 5.50 -3.55 -20.37
C THR A 398 4.17 -3.17 -20.98
N SER A 399 3.23 -4.12 -21.10
CA SER A 399 1.88 -3.80 -21.54
C SER A 399 1.22 -2.91 -20.50
N PRO A 400 0.64 -1.77 -20.89
CA PRO A 400 -0.31 -1.07 -20.03
C PRO A 400 -1.58 -1.96 -19.97
N SER A 401 -1.55 -3.00 -19.15
CA SER A 401 -2.69 -3.89 -18.98
C SER A 401 -3.73 -3.17 -18.13
N CYS A 402 -4.64 -2.52 -18.86
CA CYS A 402 -6.08 -2.55 -18.67
C CYS A 402 -6.60 -2.10 -17.30
N SER A 403 -7.09 -0.86 -17.29
CA SER A 403 -8.29 -0.47 -16.57
C SER A 403 -9.49 -1.33 -17.00
N GLU A 404 -9.51 -2.62 -16.68
CA GLU A 404 -10.76 -3.37 -16.61
C GLU A 404 -11.30 -3.23 -15.19
N LYS A 405 -12.00 -2.11 -14.98
CA LYS A 405 -12.93 -1.96 -13.88
C LYS A 405 -14.01 -3.02 -14.04
N THR A 406 -13.84 -4.18 -13.41
CA THR A 406 -15.01 -4.91 -12.92
C THR A 406 -15.59 -4.05 -11.80
N PRO A 407 -16.81 -3.52 -11.89
CA PRO A 407 -17.37 -2.75 -10.80
C PRO A 407 -17.61 -3.70 -9.64
N VAL A 408 -16.78 -3.61 -8.60
CA VAL A 408 -17.11 -4.15 -7.29
C VAL A 408 -18.39 -3.45 -6.87
N LEU A 409 -19.48 -4.20 -6.79
CA LEU A 409 -20.74 -3.74 -6.22
C LEU A 409 -20.47 -3.32 -4.77
N LEU A 410 -20.34 -2.01 -4.56
CA LEU A 410 -20.49 -1.39 -3.25
C LEU A 410 -21.89 -1.73 -2.74
N VAL A 411 -21.97 -2.69 -1.84
CA VAL A 411 -23.17 -2.90 -1.00
C VAL A 411 -23.25 -1.71 -0.05
N PRO A 412 -24.29 -0.86 -0.11
CA PRO A 412 -24.47 0.18 0.89
C PRO A 412 -24.84 -0.48 2.22
N LEU A 413 -24.12 -0.16 3.28
CA LEU A 413 -24.56 -0.44 4.65
C LEU A 413 -25.89 0.29 4.87
N THR A 414 -26.98 -0.47 4.83
CA THR A 414 -28.30 0.04 5.14
C THR A 414 -28.44 0.19 6.65
N ASN A 415 -28.70 1.43 7.07
CA ASN A 415 -29.07 1.80 8.43
C ASN A 415 -30.24 0.95 8.93
N SER A 416 -30.00 0.16 9.98
CA SER A 416 -31.03 -0.58 10.70
C SER A 416 -31.87 0.35 11.58
N SER A 417 -32.85 1.03 10.99
CA SER A 417 -33.94 1.67 11.73
C SER A 417 -35.20 0.79 11.61
N GLY A 418 -35.22 -0.31 12.35
CA GLY A 418 -36.39 -1.18 12.48
C GLY A 418 -37.45 -0.55 13.39
N ARG A 419 -38.32 0.30 12.83
CA ARG A 419 -39.63 0.59 13.44
C ARG A 419 -40.50 -0.66 13.28
N ARG A 420 -40.69 -1.40 14.38
CA ARG A 420 -41.71 -2.45 14.48
C ARG A 420 -43.10 -1.80 14.50
N ASN A 421 -43.90 -2.07 13.49
CA ASN A 421 -45.35 -1.98 13.58
C ASN A 421 -45.84 -3.13 14.49
N LEU A 422 -46.36 -2.80 15.67
CA LEU A 422 -47.16 -3.71 16.48
C LEU A 422 -48.61 -3.57 16.03
N GLN A 423 -49.08 -4.57 15.30
CA GLN A 423 -50.49 -4.88 15.10
C GLN A 423 -51.13 -5.21 16.46
N LEU A 424 -52.16 -4.45 16.83
CA LEU A 424 -53.11 -4.78 17.88
C LEU A 424 -54.07 -5.85 17.36
N LEU A 425 -54.06 -7.01 18.01
CA LEU A 425 -55.14 -8.00 18.00
C LEU A 425 -55.34 -8.51 19.44
N ALA A 426 -56.61 -8.60 19.84
CA ALA A 426 -57.17 -9.07 21.12
C ALA A 426 -57.06 -8.06 22.29
N GLN A 427 -58.13 -7.66 23.01
CA GLN A 427 -59.53 -8.11 23.18
C GLN A 427 -60.45 -6.91 23.25
#